data_AF-A0A6N6MHA7-F1
#
_entry.id   AF-A0A6N6MHA7-F1
#
_cell.length_a   1.000
_cell.length_b   1.000
_cell.length_c   1.000
_cell.angle_alpha   90.00
_cell.angle_beta   90.00
_cell.angle_gamma   90.00
#
_symmetry.space_group_name_H-M   'P 1'
#
loop_
_entity.id
_entity.type
_entity.pdbx_description
1 polymer ?
#
loop_
_entity_poly.entity_id
_entity_poly.type
_entity_poly.pdbx_seq_one_letter_code
_entity_poly.pdbx_strand_id
1 'polypeptide(L)'
;MLAAKDILGYYGEEAKVAYISNRVNSYSIDPQDWANVTENATQITATAIVSYSSMSEMNANLEKHFAKLDMETCNSLEEAITWVINSKVVD
;
A
#
# COMPACT_ATOMS: atom_id res chain seq x y z
N MET A 1 -0.09 -2.68 11.62
CA MET A 1 0.52 -3.56 10.60
C MET A 1 0.41 -5.07 10.98
N LEU A 2 -0.76 -5.71 10.87
CA LEU A 2 -0.92 -7.17 11.10
C LEU A 2 -0.90 -7.99 9.79
N ALA A 3 -1.31 -7.39 8.67
CA ALA A 3 -1.45 -8.11 7.40
C ALA A 3 -0.13 -8.50 6.71
N ALA A 4 0.94 -7.73 6.90
CA ALA A 4 2.21 -7.97 6.20
C ALA A 4 2.79 -9.36 6.51
N LYS A 5 2.79 -9.76 7.79
CA LYS A 5 3.29 -11.08 8.22
C LYS A 5 2.43 -12.22 7.69
N ASP A 6 1.12 -12.03 7.64
CA ASP A 6 0.18 -13.02 7.13
C ASP A 6 0.34 -13.20 5.60
N ILE A 7 0.64 -12.12 4.87
CA ILE A 7 0.94 -12.14 3.43
C ILE A 7 2.21 -12.97 3.16
N LEU A 8 3.30 -12.74 3.92
CA LEU A 8 4.55 -13.53 3.80
C LEU A 8 4.27 -15.03 3.97
N GLY A 9 3.46 -15.38 4.99
CA GLY A 9 3.12 -16.78 5.30
C GLY A 9 2.22 -17.44 4.25
N TYR A 10 1.37 -16.68 3.57
CA TYR A 10 0.43 -17.22 2.58
C TYR A 10 1.06 -17.35 1.18
N TYR A 11 1.78 -16.34 0.71
CA TYR A 11 2.35 -16.32 -0.64
C TYR A 11 3.78 -16.87 -0.72
N GLY A 12 4.48 -16.99 0.42
CA GLY A 12 5.85 -17.50 0.51
C GLY A 12 6.91 -16.43 0.31
N GLU A 13 8.12 -16.66 0.83
CA GLU A 13 9.21 -15.65 0.95
C GLU A 13 9.65 -15.00 -0.38
N GLU A 14 9.47 -15.70 -1.50
CA GLU A 14 9.89 -15.26 -2.85
C GLU A 14 8.79 -14.52 -3.63
N ALA A 15 7.57 -14.43 -3.11
CA ALA A 15 6.47 -13.80 -3.82
C ALA A 15 6.65 -12.28 -3.90
N LYS A 16 6.56 -11.72 -5.10
CA LYS A 16 6.43 -10.27 -5.31
C LYS A 16 4.96 -9.93 -5.42
N VAL A 17 4.46 -9.09 -4.53
CA VAL A 17 3.05 -8.73 -4.45
C VAL A 17 2.87 -7.22 -4.44
N ALA A 18 1.75 -6.77 -5.01
CA ALA A 18 1.27 -5.41 -4.83
C ALA A 18 0.14 -5.40 -3.79
N TYR A 19 0.11 -4.37 -2.95
CA TYR A 19 -0.90 -4.22 -1.89
C TYR A 19 -1.84 -3.05 -2.20
N ILE A 20 -3.15 -3.27 -2.12
CA ILE A 20 -4.15 -2.20 -2.27
C ILE A 20 -4.89 -2.03 -0.95
N SER A 21 -4.79 -0.85 -0.35
CA SER A 21 -5.56 -0.44 0.82
C SER A 21 -6.85 0.24 0.35
N ASN A 22 -7.95 -0.51 0.29
CA ASN A 22 -9.26 0.03 -0.06
C ASN A 22 -9.97 0.64 1.17
N ARG A 23 -9.91 1.96 1.34
CA ARG A 23 -10.36 2.65 2.57
C ARG A 23 -11.78 3.21 2.44
N VAL A 24 -12.76 2.32 2.33
CA VAL A 24 -14.18 2.69 2.28
C VAL A 24 -14.64 3.38 3.57
N ASN A 25 -14.03 3.02 4.71
CA ASN A 25 -14.32 3.60 6.02
C ASN A 25 -13.18 4.49 6.50
N SER A 26 -13.51 5.51 7.30
CA SER A 26 -12.51 6.35 7.95
C SER A 26 -11.88 5.63 9.14
N TYR A 27 -10.58 5.39 9.06
CA TYR A 27 -9.77 4.92 10.18
C TYR A 27 -8.45 5.67 10.21
N SER A 28 -7.89 5.82 11.41
CA SER A 28 -6.56 6.43 11.59
C SER A 28 -5.50 5.35 11.42
N ILE A 29 -4.42 5.72 10.72
CA ILE A 29 -3.21 4.91 10.58
C ILE A 29 -2.02 5.77 10.99
N ASP A 30 -1.02 5.17 11.61
CA ASP A 30 0.24 5.85 11.89
C ASP A 30 1.09 5.85 10.61
N PRO A 31 1.43 7.02 10.02
CA PRO A 31 2.25 7.07 8.83
C PRO A 31 3.63 6.41 8.99
N GLN A 32 4.16 6.31 10.21
CA GLN A 32 5.46 5.68 10.48
C GLN A 32 5.41 4.15 10.35
N ASP A 33 4.23 3.52 10.43
CA ASP A 33 4.08 2.07 10.24
C ASP A 33 4.59 1.63 8.85
N TRP A 34 4.57 2.52 7.85
CA TRP A 34 5.09 2.23 6.51
C TRP A 34 6.60 1.98 6.47
N ALA A 35 7.38 2.57 7.39
CA ALA A 35 8.79 2.24 7.53
C ALA A 35 8.97 0.77 7.94
N ASN A 36 8.12 0.32 8.87
CA ASN A 36 8.12 -1.05 9.38
C ASN A 36 7.67 -2.05 8.29
N VAL A 37 6.72 -1.66 7.43
CA VAL A 37 6.32 -2.44 6.24
C VAL A 37 7.49 -2.58 5.28
N THR A 38 8.19 -1.48 4.99
CA THR A 38 9.34 -1.50 4.07
C THR A 38 10.44 -2.44 4.58
N GLU A 39 10.70 -2.43 5.89
CA GLU A 39 11.77 -3.23 6.50
C GLU A 39 11.42 -4.72 6.63
N ASN A 40 10.16 -5.06 6.92
CA ASN A 40 9.77 -6.43 7.24
C ASN A 40 8.96 -7.14 6.14
N ALA A 41 8.47 -6.40 5.15
CA ALA A 41 7.61 -6.91 4.08
C ALA A 41 8.19 -6.56 2.71
N THR A 42 9.45 -6.93 2.49
CA THR A 42 10.23 -6.66 1.27
C THR A 42 9.59 -7.22 -0.02
N GLN A 43 8.63 -8.13 0.13
CA GLN A 43 7.79 -8.68 -0.93
C GLN A 43 6.79 -7.70 -1.53
N ILE A 44 6.39 -6.68 -0.75
CA ILE A 44 5.44 -5.68 -1.19
C ILE A 44 6.21 -4.69 -2.08
N THR A 45 6.12 -4.89 -3.40
CA THR A 45 6.88 -4.09 -4.37
C THR A 45 6.19 -2.79 -4.72
N ALA A 46 4.86 -2.73 -4.54
CA ALA A 46 4.05 -1.56 -4.83
C ALA A 46 2.84 -1.50 -3.89
N THR A 47 2.39 -0.29 -3.56
CA THR A 47 1.19 -0.06 -2.77
C THR A 47 0.30 1.01 -3.36
N ALA A 48 -1.01 0.78 -3.38
CA ALA A 48 -1.99 1.82 -3.68
C ALA A 48 -2.94 2.04 -2.49
N ILE A 49 -3.30 3.29 -2.21
CA ILE A 49 -4.30 3.66 -1.22
C ILE A 49 -5.50 4.25 -1.95
N VAL A 50 -6.66 3.59 -1.83
CA VAL A 50 -7.92 4.11 -2.36
C VAL A 50 -8.58 4.98 -1.29
N SER A 51 -8.80 6.26 -1.60
CA SER A 51 -9.46 7.22 -0.73
C SER A 51 -10.75 7.73 -1.38
N TYR A 52 -11.81 7.86 -0.58
CA TYR A 52 -13.13 8.33 -1.04
C TYR A 52 -13.53 9.68 -0.44
N SER A 53 -12.63 10.33 0.29
CA SER A 53 -12.83 11.66 0.86
C SER A 53 -11.54 12.47 0.82
N SER A 54 -11.68 13.80 0.73
CA SER A 54 -10.54 14.72 0.69
C SER A 54 -9.64 14.61 1.93
N MET A 55 -10.23 14.34 3.10
CA MET A 55 -9.47 14.12 4.34
C MET A 55 -8.65 12.82 4.27
N SER A 56 -9.25 11.72 3.77
CA SER A 56 -8.53 10.46 3.58
C SER A 56 -7.42 10.60 2.54
N GLU A 57 -7.68 11.33 1.46
CA GLU A 57 -6.69 11.62 0.42
C GLU A 57 -5.53 12.45 0.96
N MET A 58 -5.80 13.48 1.77
CA MET A 58 -4.77 14.28 2.43
C MET A 58 -3.89 13.42 3.34
N ASN A 59 -4.50 12.54 4.13
CA ASN A 59 -3.77 11.60 4.99
C ASN A 59 -2.94 10.61 4.15
N ALA A 60 -3.51 10.05 3.09
CA ALA A 60 -2.82 9.12 2.20
C ALA A 60 -1.62 9.78 1.50
N ASN A 61 -1.73 11.06 1.14
CA ASN A 61 -0.60 11.82 0.59
C ASN A 61 0.52 12.05 1.63
N LEU A 62 0.16 12.29 2.89
CA LEU A 62 1.14 12.36 3.97
C LEU A 62 1.84 10.99 4.15
N GLU A 63 1.10 9.89 4.12
CA GLU A 63 1.65 8.53 4.17
C GLU A 63 2.61 8.26 3.01
N LYS A 64 2.24 8.63 1.77
CA LYS A 64 3.09 8.51 0.58
C LYS A 64 4.42 9.25 0.75
N HIS A 65 4.44 10.37 1.45
CA HIS A 65 5.67 11.11 1.73
C HIS A 65 6.62 10.38 2.68
N PHE A 66 6.08 9.61 3.64
CA PHE A 66 6.88 8.82 4.60
C PHE A 66 7.23 7.42 4.10
N ALA A 67 6.50 6.91 3.11
CA ALA A 67 6.75 5.61 2.51
C ALA A 67 8.06 5.59 1.72
N LYS A 68 8.85 4.53 1.92
CA LYS A 68 10.10 4.26 1.17
C LYS A 68 9.89 3.29 -0.01
N LEU A 69 8.65 2.88 -0.25
CA LEU A 69 8.22 1.96 -1.30
C LEU A 69 7.37 2.71 -2.33
N ASP A 70 7.26 2.17 -3.54
CA ASP A 70 6.43 2.77 -4.58
C ASP A 70 4.96 2.78 -4.14
N MET A 71 4.48 3.97 -3.81
CA MET A 71 3.14 4.19 -3.27
C MET A 71 2.36 5.19 -4.12
N GLU A 72 1.08 4.90 -4.39
CA GLU A 72 0.17 5.82 -5.07
C GLU A 72 -1.15 5.99 -4.33
N THR A 73 -1.76 7.17 -4.49
CA THR A 73 -3.12 7.44 -4.01
C THR A 73 -4.09 7.41 -5.17
N CYS A 74 -5.21 6.73 -5.01
CA CYS A 74 -6.23 6.57 -6.05
C CYS A 74 -7.61 6.94 -5.50
N ASN A 75 -8.51 7.36 -6.39
CA ASN A 75 -9.87 7.74 -6.06
C ASN A 75 -10.89 6.63 -6.35
N SER A 76 -10.45 5.53 -6.95
CA SER A 76 -11.25 4.32 -7.18
C SER A 76 -10.42 3.05 -7.07
N LEU A 77 -11.10 1.92 -6.85
CA LEU A 77 -10.44 0.62 -6.80
C LEU A 77 -9.90 0.23 -8.17
N GLU A 78 -10.64 0.56 -9.24
CA GLU A 78 -10.27 0.32 -10.63
C GLU A 78 -8.98 1.07 -11.00
N GLU A 79 -8.86 2.32 -10.58
CA GLU A 79 -7.64 3.12 -10.76
C GLU A 79 -6.47 2.49 -10.00
N ALA A 80 -6.66 2.07 -8.76
CA ALA A 80 -5.62 1.41 -7.98
C ALA A 80 -5.17 0.09 -8.63
N ILE A 81 -6.10 -0.75 -9.09
CA ILE A 81 -5.80 -1.99 -9.81
C ILE A 81 -5.01 -1.69 -11.08
N THR A 82 -5.47 -0.71 -11.86
CA THR A 82 -4.80 -0.30 -13.09
C THR A 82 -3.39 0.21 -12.81
N TRP A 83 -3.22 1.00 -11.75
CA TRP A 83 -1.92 1.50 -11.36
C TRP A 83 -0.99 0.37 -10.93
N VAL A 84 -1.40 -0.52 -10.03
CA VAL A 84 -0.52 -1.60 -9.54
C VAL A 84 -0.08 -2.58 -10.63
N ILE A 85 -0.94 -2.82 -11.63
CA ILE A 85 -0.61 -3.68 -12.79
C ILE A 85 0.42 -3.01 -13.69
N ASN A 86 0.36 -1.68 -13.83
CA ASN A 86 1.26 -0.91 -14.70
C ASN A 86 2.54 -0.46 -13.99
N SER A 87 2.51 -0.30 -12.67
CA SER A 87 3.70 -0.08 -11.86
C SER A 87 4.53 -1.36 -11.96
N LYS A 88 5.65 -1.29 -12.67
CA LYS A 88 6.53 -2.42 -12.91
C LYS A 88 6.84 -3.09 -11.56
N VAL A 89 6.29 -4.27 -11.34
CA VAL A 89 6.86 -5.22 -10.38
C VAL A 89 8.25 -5.48 -10.95
N VAL A 90 9.27 -4.81 -10.40
CA VAL A 90 10.64 -4.89 -10.89
C VAL A 90 11.04 -6.37 -10.76
N ASP A 91 11.18 -7.04 -11.90
CA ASP A 91 11.65 -8.43 -12.03
C ASP A 91 13.03 -8.63 -11.39
#